data_AF-A0AAE1R9I3-F1
#
_entry.id   AF-A0AAE1R9I3-F1
#
_cell.length_a   1.000
_cell.length_b   1.000
_cell.length_c   1.000
_cell.angle_alpha   90.00
_cell.angle_beta   90.00
_cell.angle_gamma   90.00
#
_symmetry.space_group_name_H-M   'P 1'
#
loop_
_entity.id
_entity.type
_entity.pdbx_description
1 polymer ?
#
loop_
_entity_poly.entity_id
_entity_poly.type
_entity_poly.pdbx_seq_one_letter_code
_entity_poly.pdbx_strand_id
1 'polypeptide(L)'
;MTCFSTAKYSQRQVFKVISDLSLLLVDWITSGRHERGEKWDFELYKSMNHIFHDGDEPLFLDTAKVEACSEPNPARCKENNVSGFTRVQLVQDNTLVDIMIIT
;
A
#
# COMPACT_ATOMS: atom_id res chain seq x y z
N MET A 1 0.58 1.57 8.40
CA MET A 1 2.04 1.46 8.60
C MET A 1 2.68 2.85 8.60
N THR A 2 3.75 3.05 9.39
CA THR A 2 4.53 4.30 9.39
C THR A 2 6.00 3.98 9.19
N CYS A 3 6.53 4.35 8.03
CA CYS A 3 7.94 4.14 7.71
C CYS A 3 8.78 5.30 8.28
N PHE A 4 9.86 4.96 8.97
CA PHE A 4 10.79 5.94 9.55
C PHE A 4 11.82 6.36 8.50
N SER A 5 12.53 7.45 8.75
CA SER A 5 13.66 7.87 7.91
C SER A 5 14.59 6.68 7.59
N THR A 6 15.02 6.57 6.33
CA THR A 6 15.89 5.50 5.77
C THR A 6 15.34 4.07 5.80
N ALA A 7 14.08 3.87 6.23
CA ALA A 7 13.51 2.53 6.31
C ALA A 7 13.36 1.88 4.92
N LYS A 8 13.58 0.56 4.88
CA LYS A 8 13.25 -0.31 3.75
C LYS A 8 12.24 -1.36 4.21
N TYR A 9 10.99 -1.17 3.80
CA TYR A 9 9.91 -2.08 4.11
C TYR A 9 9.44 -2.81 2.85
N SER A 10 9.34 -4.14 2.94
CA SER A 10 8.74 -4.97 1.90
C SER A 10 7.83 -6.00 2.53
N GLN A 11 6.61 -6.12 2.02
CA GLN A 11 5.60 -7.04 2.51
C GLN A 11 4.92 -7.74 1.34
N ARG A 12 4.61 -9.02 1.55
CA ARG A 12 3.75 -9.81 0.68
C ARG A 12 2.71 -10.53 1.52
N GLN A 13 1.44 -10.32 1.20
CA GLN A 13 0.31 -11.07 1.75
C GLN A 13 -0.32 -11.92 0.66
N VAL A 14 -0.74 -13.12 1.05
CA VAL A 14 -1.43 -14.05 0.16
C VAL A 14 -2.75 -14.42 0.83
N PHE A 15 -3.85 -14.17 0.12
CA PHE A 15 -5.21 -14.47 0.57
C PHE A 15 -5.80 -15.51 -0.37
N LYS A 16 -6.40 -16.57 0.19
CA LYS A 16 -7.17 -17.56 -0.56
C LYS A 16 -8.60 -17.47 -0.10
N VAL A 17 -9.47 -16.96 -0.97
CA VAL A 17 -10.89 -16.80 -0.72
C VAL A 17 -11.60 -18.02 -1.30
N ILE A 18 -12.45 -18.66 -0.50
CA ILE A 18 -13.31 -19.75 -0.97
C ILE A 18 -14.61 -19.15 -1.52
N SER A 19 -15.24 -19.86 -2.46
CA SER A 19 -16.58 -19.55 -2.95
C SER A 19 -17.55 -19.16 -1.83
N ASP A 20 -18.45 -18.24 -2.16
CA ASP A 20 -19.51 -17.71 -1.28
C ASP A 20 -19.03 -16.92 -0.05
N LEU A 21 -17.71 -16.68 0.10
CA LEU A 21 -17.17 -15.76 1.09
C LEU A 21 -16.75 -14.42 0.48
N SER A 22 -16.84 -13.39 1.30
CA SER A 22 -16.33 -12.05 0.97
C SER A 22 -15.07 -11.75 1.77
N LEU A 23 -14.14 -11.02 1.16
CA LEU A 23 -12.93 -10.52 1.81
C LEU A 23 -12.90 -9.00 1.72
N LEU A 24 -12.80 -8.33 2.87
CA LEU A 24 -12.48 -6.90 2.96
C LEU A 24 -11.07 -6.74 3.52
N LEU A 25 -10.16 -6.22 2.71
CA LEU A 25 -8.80 -5.90 3.11
C LEU A 25 -8.63 -4.38 3.16
N VAL A 26 -8.09 -3.89 4.28
CA VAL A 26 -7.74 -2.49 4.46
C VAL A 26 -6.29 -2.42 4.90
N ASP A 27 -5.49 -1.67 4.14
CA ASP A 27 -4.14 -1.34 4.55
C ASP A 27 -3.82 0.13 4.27
N TRP A 28 -2.78 0.63 4.92
CA TRP A 28 -2.39 2.03 4.79
C TRP A 28 -0.90 2.24 5.02
N ILE A 29 -0.38 3.31 4.41
CA ILE A 29 0.91 3.90 4.73
C ILE A 29 0.75 5.38 5.05
N THR A 30 1.42 5.83 6.09
CA THR A 30 1.58 7.25 6.41
C THR A 30 2.90 7.77 5.87
N SER A 31 2.99 9.06 5.56
CA SER A 31 4.20 9.74 5.07
C SER A 31 5.39 9.64 6.02
N GLY A 32 5.18 9.36 7.31
CA GLY A 32 6.24 9.17 8.28
C GLY A 32 5.88 9.81 9.62
N ARG A 33 6.90 10.11 10.43
CA ARG A 33 6.72 10.82 11.71
C ARG A 33 6.64 12.32 11.45
N HIS A 34 5.44 12.80 11.14
CA HIS A 34 5.18 14.20 10.81
C HIS A 34 5.72 15.18 11.87
N GLU A 35 5.54 14.87 13.15
CA GLU A 35 6.03 15.69 14.28
C GLU A 35 7.56 15.77 14.37
N ARG A 36 8.28 14.82 13.75
CA ARG A 36 9.75 14.79 13.68
C ARG A 36 10.31 15.32 12.35
N GLY A 37 9.45 15.83 11.47
CA GLY A 37 9.84 16.30 10.13
C GLY A 37 10.11 15.19 9.11
N GLU A 38 9.89 13.93 9.48
CA GLU A 38 10.06 12.76 8.60
C GLU A 38 8.80 12.62 7.74
N LYS A 39 8.86 13.15 6.51
CA LYS A 39 7.80 13.07 5.51
C LYS A 39 8.38 12.49 4.22
N TRP A 40 7.89 11.32 3.84
CA TRP A 40 8.34 10.53 2.70
C TRP A 40 9.86 10.30 2.71
N ASP A 41 10.45 10.19 3.90
CA ASP A 41 11.90 10.18 4.13
C ASP A 41 12.49 8.76 4.27
N PHE A 42 11.68 7.74 3.94
CA PHE A 42 12.10 6.35 3.92
C PHE A 42 12.71 5.98 2.55
N GLU A 43 13.59 4.97 2.51
CA GLU A 43 14.23 4.55 1.27
C GLU A 43 13.27 3.76 0.36
N LEU A 44 12.48 2.86 0.96
CA LEU A 44 11.55 2.02 0.22
C LEU A 44 10.36 1.60 1.09
N TYR A 45 9.18 1.70 0.53
CA TYR A 45 7.99 0.96 0.94
C TYR A 45 7.50 0.12 -0.23
N LYS A 46 7.30 -1.17 0.01
CA LYS A 46 6.66 -2.10 -0.92
C LYS A 46 5.64 -2.95 -0.18
N SER A 47 4.40 -2.94 -0.62
CA SER A 47 3.35 -3.84 -0.13
C SER A 47 2.68 -4.52 -1.30
N MET A 48 2.48 -5.83 -1.18
CA MET A 48 1.85 -6.65 -2.21
C MET A 48 0.75 -7.50 -1.59
N ASN A 49 -0.46 -7.40 -2.15
CA ASN A 49 -1.60 -8.22 -1.81
C ASN A 49 -1.91 -9.13 -2.99
N HIS A 50 -1.78 -10.44 -2.79
CA HIS A 50 -2.07 -11.44 -3.81
C HIS A 50 -3.29 -12.26 -3.38
N ILE A 51 -4.40 -12.07 -4.07
CA ILE A 51 -5.68 -12.68 -3.74
C ILE A 51 -5.98 -13.76 -4.77
N PHE A 52 -6.33 -14.94 -4.28
CA PHE A 52 -6.75 -16.10 -5.05
C PHE A 52 -8.20 -16.44 -4.73
N HIS A 53 -8.92 -16.98 -5.71
CA HIS A 53 -10.24 -17.56 -5.59
C HIS A 53 -10.13 -19.09 -5.71
N ASP A 54 -11.01 -19.84 -5.03
CA ASP A 54 -11.17 -21.30 -5.14
C ASP A 54 -9.85 -22.11 -5.27
N GLY A 55 -8.91 -21.83 -4.37
CA GLY A 55 -7.62 -22.50 -4.33
C GLY A 55 -6.48 -21.60 -4.84
N ASP A 56 -5.98 -21.89 -6.04
CA ASP A 56 -4.84 -21.21 -6.65
C ASP A 56 -5.21 -20.42 -7.92
N GLU A 57 -6.51 -20.18 -8.16
CA GLU A 57 -6.94 -19.30 -9.24
C GLU A 57 -6.65 -17.85 -8.88
N PRO A 58 -5.79 -17.14 -9.62
CA PRO A 58 -5.43 -15.76 -9.29
C PRO A 58 -6.62 -14.84 -9.57
N LEU A 59 -7.08 -14.14 -8.54
CA LEU A 59 -8.16 -13.16 -8.66
C LEU A 59 -7.62 -11.74 -8.78
N PHE A 60 -6.63 -11.39 -7.96
CA PHE A 60 -6.10 -10.04 -7.92
C PHE A 60 -4.68 -9.96 -7.40
N LEU A 61 -3.92 -9.03 -7.98
CA LEU A 61 -2.60 -8.67 -7.51
C LEU A 61 -2.51 -7.15 -7.43
N ASP A 62 -2.37 -6.65 -6.21
CA ASP A 62 -2.09 -5.25 -5.96
C ASP A 62 -0.68 -5.09 -5.40
N THR A 63 0.00 -4.04 -5.86
CA THR A 63 1.34 -3.68 -5.41
C THR A 63 1.45 -2.16 -5.26
N ALA A 64 1.60 -1.70 -4.03
CA ALA A 64 2.02 -0.33 -3.75
C ALA A 64 3.54 -0.30 -3.59
N LYS A 65 4.17 0.63 -4.31
CA LYS A 65 5.60 0.91 -4.19
C LYS A 65 5.78 2.41 -4.05
N VAL A 66 6.48 2.83 -2.99
CA VAL A 66 6.94 4.20 -2.79
C VAL A 66 8.43 4.13 -2.54
N GLU A 67 9.19 4.90 -3.29
CA GLU A 67 10.64 4.95 -3.17
C GLU A 67 11.12 6.38 -2.96
N ALA A 68 12.27 6.51 -2.30
CA ALA A 68 12.91 7.81 -2.16
C ALA A 68 13.13 8.42 -3.54
N CYS A 69 12.81 9.70 -3.63
CA CYS A 69 12.95 10.44 -4.86
C CYS A 69 14.43 10.55 -5.24
N SER A 70 14.80 10.04 -6.41
CA SER A 70 16.19 9.99 -6.89
C SER A 70 16.66 11.29 -7.57
N GLU A 71 15.80 12.31 -7.67
CA GLU A 71 16.16 13.58 -8.30
C GLU A 71 17.07 14.43 -7.37
N PRO A 72 18.11 15.10 -7.91
CA PRO A 72 19.00 15.96 -7.14
C PRO A 72 18.33 17.24 -6.61
N ASN A 73 17.04 17.47 -6.91
CA ASN A 73 16.26 18.59 -6.40
C ASN A 73 15.27 18.12 -5.32
N PRO A 74 15.62 18.19 -4.03
CA PRO A 74 14.78 17.72 -2.92
C PRO A 74 13.48 18.52 -2.75
N ALA A 75 13.32 19.68 -3.39
CA ALA A 75 12.13 20.52 -3.27
C ALA A 75 10.95 20.04 -4.13
N ARG A 76 11.19 19.31 -5.23
CA ARG A 76 10.13 18.83 -6.13
C ARG A 76 9.51 17.50 -5.70
N CYS A 77 10.28 16.76 -4.90
CA CYS A 77 9.93 15.43 -4.41
C CYS A 77 9.08 15.42 -3.14
N LYS A 78 8.81 16.60 -2.57
CA LYS A 78 7.98 16.76 -1.39
C LYS A 78 6.67 17.45 -1.79
N GLU A 79 5.77 16.69 -2.39
CA GLU A 79 4.36 17.11 -2.46
C GLU A 79 3.82 17.09 -1.02
N ASN A 80 3.98 18.23 -0.34
CA ASN A 80 3.98 18.35 1.12
C ASN A 80 2.62 18.13 1.80
N ASN A 81 1.55 17.95 1.03
CA ASN A 81 0.18 17.92 1.53
C ASN A 81 -0.38 16.50 1.65
N VAL A 82 0.28 15.48 1.09
CA VAL A 82 -0.16 14.08 1.25
C VAL A 82 0.42 13.51 2.53
N SER A 83 -0.46 13.17 3.47
CA SER A 83 -0.16 12.56 4.76
C SER A 83 -0.13 11.03 4.71
N GLY A 84 -0.78 10.42 3.71
CA GLY A 84 -0.77 8.96 3.55
C GLY A 84 -1.66 8.45 2.42
N PHE A 85 -1.61 7.13 2.25
CA PHE A 85 -2.45 6.36 1.35
C PHE A 85 -3.16 5.27 2.14
N THR A 86 -4.44 5.10 1.90
CA THR A 86 -5.24 3.97 2.41
C THR A 86 -5.82 3.22 1.22
N ARG A 87 -5.66 1.90 1.20
CA ARG A 87 -6.25 1.02 0.20
C ARG A 87 -7.37 0.21 0.85
N VAL A 88 -8.49 0.08 0.16
CA VAL A 88 -9.63 -0.74 0.56
C VAL A 88 -9.97 -1.67 -0.60
N GLN A 89 -9.86 -2.97 -0.36
CA GLN A 89 -10.09 -4.03 -1.34
C GLN A 89 -11.23 -4.90 -0.86
N LEU A 90 -12.35 -4.88 -1.58
CA LEU A 90 -13.48 -5.76 -1.36
C LEU A 90 -13.51 -6.81 -2.47
N VAL A 91 -13.54 -8.07 -2.06
CA VAL A 91 -13.82 -9.22 -2.94
C VAL A 91 -15.14 -9.83 -2.53
N GLN A 92 -16.04 -9.97 -3.49
CA GLN A 92 -17.34 -10.62 -3.31
C GLN A 92 -17.79 -11.20 -4.65
N ASP A 93 -18.24 -12.46 -4.67
CA ASP A 93 -18.81 -13.13 -5.85
C ASP A 93 -17.90 -13.01 -7.09
N ASN A 94 -16.61 -13.29 -6.91
CA ASN A 94 -15.55 -13.16 -7.92
C ASN A 94 -15.40 -11.73 -8.52
N THR A 95 -16.01 -10.74 -7.90
CA THR A 95 -15.88 -9.32 -8.25
C THR A 95 -14.94 -8.64 -7.26
N LEU A 96 -14.14 -7.70 -7.76
CA LEU A 96 -13.24 -6.90 -6.94
C LEU A 96 -13.51 -5.41 -7.07
N VAL A 97 -13.53 -4.73 -5.93
CA VAL A 97 -13.55 -3.27 -5.81
C VAL A 97 -12.30 -2.84 -5.06
N ASP A 98 -11.46 -2.03 -5.68
CA ASP A 98 -10.26 -1.44 -5.08
C ASP A 98 -10.37 0.07 -5.06
N ILE A 99 -10.17 0.67 -3.89
CA ILE A 99 -10.28 2.11 -3.67
C ILE A 99 -9.01 2.59 -2.97
N MET A 100 -8.33 3.55 -3.59
CA MET A 100 -7.23 4.28 -2.97
C MET A 100 -7.72 5.65 -2.49
N ILE A 101 -7.56 5.89 -1.19
CA ILE A 101 -7.83 7.18 -0.54
C ILE A 101 -6.49 7.86 -0.26
N ILE A 102 -6.38 9.12 -0.67
CA ILE A 102 -5.24 9.99 -0.41
C ILE A 102 -5.64 10.95 0.71
N THR A 103 -4.85 10.99 1.78
CA THR A 103 -5.07 11.87 2.95
C THR A 103 -3.97 12.89 3.08
#